data_AF-A0A8T3C426-F1
#
_entry.id   AF-A0A8T3C426-F1
#
_cell.length_a   1.000
_cell.length_b   1.000
_cell.length_c   1.000
_cell.angle_alpha   90.00
_cell.angle_beta   90.00
_cell.angle_gamma   90.00
#
_symmetry.space_group_name_H-M   'P 1'
#
loop_
_entity.id
_entity.type
_entity.pdbx_description
1 polymer ?
#
loop_
_entity_poly.entity_id
_entity_poly.type
_entity_poly.pdbx_seq_one_letter_code
_entity_poly.pdbx_strand_id
1 'polypeptide(L)'
;MSSSIFPPLNSSSNPNSSSSTLLSGDWKNLIASQPLVSNEFTSAISHFPTQNTTTHFTAAQFNAGSPKWALSLVGYSIGRCPYYEALLITIKKTWSLKGSLTLLTLDEGFFLLKFNNREDYDMAWSGGPWFFLGKPFILQKWTPDFVPKRE
;
A
#
# COMPACT_ATOMS: atom_id res chain seq x y z
N MET A 1 2.02 8.54 44.88
CA MET A 1 1.68 8.07 43.52
C MET A 1 2.11 9.20 42.58
N SER A 2 3.04 9.11 41.64
CA SER A 2 3.69 8.00 40.96
C SER A 2 5.12 8.43 40.58
N SER A 3 6.03 7.46 40.59
CA SER A 3 7.35 7.39 39.95
C SER A 3 7.32 7.86 38.47
N SER A 4 8.38 8.31 37.79
CA SER A 4 9.78 7.90 37.84
C SER A 4 10.64 8.76 36.90
N ILE A 5 11.92 8.92 37.30
CA ILE A 5 13.14 8.79 36.48
C ILE A 5 13.28 9.73 35.27
N PHE A 6 13.82 10.91 35.53
CA PHE A 6 14.73 11.61 34.60
C PHE A 6 16.06 11.83 35.35
N PRO A 7 17.23 11.47 34.79
CA PRO A 7 18.49 11.70 35.49
C PRO A 7 18.81 13.20 35.49
N PRO A 8 19.36 13.74 36.60
CA PRO A 8 19.68 15.16 36.74
C PRO A 8 20.99 15.53 36.03
N LEU A 9 21.06 16.81 35.68
CA LEU A 9 22.14 17.49 34.98
C LEU A 9 23.47 17.38 35.75
N ASN A 10 24.51 16.81 35.11
CA ASN A 10 25.88 16.91 35.64
C ASN A 10 26.40 18.33 35.40
N SER A 11 26.45 19.10 36.48
CA SER A 11 27.12 20.39 36.56
C SER A 11 28.63 20.22 36.49
N SER A 12 29.26 20.67 35.42
CA SER A 12 30.65 21.12 35.49
C SER A 12 30.92 22.17 34.41
N SER A 13 31.09 23.39 34.91
CA SER A 13 31.79 24.56 34.38
C SER A 13 32.36 24.52 32.95
N ASN A 14 31.82 25.44 32.14
CA ASN A 14 32.41 26.14 30.99
C ASN A 14 33.84 26.68 31.27
N PRO A 15 34.65 27.15 30.28
CA PRO A 15 34.20 27.72 29.00
C PRO A 15 35.02 27.34 27.76
N ASN A 16 34.36 27.23 26.60
CA ASN A 16 34.71 28.08 25.46
C ASN A 16 33.71 27.95 24.31
N SER A 17 33.37 29.11 23.79
CA SER A 17 32.47 29.45 22.70
C SER A 17 32.51 28.53 21.48
N SER A 18 31.35 28.03 21.06
CA SER A 18 30.86 28.25 19.69
C SER A 18 29.39 27.83 19.58
N SER A 19 28.60 28.76 19.08
CA SER A 19 27.16 28.69 18.88
C SER A 19 26.76 27.50 18.02
N SER A 20 25.88 26.62 18.51
CA SER A 20 25.11 25.71 17.66
C SER A 20 23.91 26.46 17.09
N THR A 21 24.18 27.35 16.14
CA THR A 21 23.16 27.85 15.23
C THR A 21 22.63 26.67 14.42
N LEU A 22 21.35 26.36 14.66
CA LEU A 22 20.37 25.78 13.73
C LEU A 22 20.99 25.19 12.47
N LEU A 23 21.11 23.86 12.42
CA LEU A 23 21.33 23.14 11.18
C LEU A 23 20.08 23.29 10.31
N SER A 24 20.08 24.39 9.56
CA SER A 24 19.34 24.59 8.34
C SER A 24 19.48 23.35 7.47
N GLY A 25 18.33 22.87 6.99
CA GLY A 25 18.21 21.66 6.21
C GLY A 25 19.12 21.68 5.00
N ASP A 26 20.03 20.71 4.96
CA ASP A 26 20.68 20.29 3.74
C ASP A 26 21.37 18.95 4.00
N TRP A 27 20.63 17.88 3.72
CA TRP A 27 21.06 16.48 3.87
C TRP A 27 22.39 16.18 3.14
N LYS A 28 22.74 16.99 2.12
CA LYS A 28 23.99 16.93 1.36
C LYS A 28 25.26 17.08 2.22
N ASN A 29 25.17 17.71 3.39
CA ASN A 29 26.33 17.91 4.26
C ASN A 29 26.67 16.69 5.13
N LEU A 30 25.77 15.70 5.22
CA LEU A 30 25.99 14.48 6.02
C LEU A 30 27.01 13.51 5.40
N ILE A 31 27.32 13.68 4.11
CA ILE A 31 28.21 12.79 3.34
C ILE A 31 29.58 13.43 3.09
N ALA A 32 29.75 14.71 3.45
CA ALA A 32 30.94 15.50 3.13
C ALA A 32 31.98 15.53 4.27
N SER A 33 31.64 15.07 5.48
CA SER A 33 32.61 14.91 6.56
C SER A 33 33.37 13.58 6.43
N GLN A 34 34.69 13.68 6.25
CA GLN A 34 35.64 12.56 6.26
C GLN A 34 35.36 11.62 7.45
N PRO A 35 35.46 10.29 7.26
CA PRO A 35 35.28 9.36 8.35
C PRO A 35 36.48 9.49 9.29
N LEU A 36 36.25 9.98 10.51
CA LEU A 36 37.15 9.66 11.62
C LEU A 36 36.91 8.18 11.89
N VAL A 37 37.84 7.34 11.41
CA VAL A 37 37.80 5.89 11.59
C VAL A 37 37.87 5.60 13.10
N SER A 38 36.72 5.47 13.74
CA SER A 38 36.58 4.77 15.01
C SER A 38 36.52 3.29 14.68
N ASN A 39 37.46 2.52 15.22
CA ASN A 39 37.59 1.06 15.04
C ASN A 39 36.43 0.24 15.68
N GLU A 40 35.28 0.86 15.98
CA GLU A 40 34.16 0.24 16.68
C GLU A 40 32.87 0.16 15.84
N PHE A 41 33.00 0.13 14.51
CA PHE A 41 31.92 -0.32 13.63
C PHE A 41 32.39 -1.50 12.78
N THR A 42 32.43 -2.68 13.38
CA THR A 42 32.65 -3.96 12.68
C THR A 42 31.35 -4.59 12.18
N SER A 43 30.26 -3.82 12.09
CA SER A 43 29.08 -4.21 11.32
C SER A 43 29.39 -4.05 9.83
N ALA A 44 30.25 -4.92 9.32
CA ALA A 44 30.51 -5.03 7.90
C ALA A 44 29.17 -5.17 7.19
N ILE A 45 28.84 -4.18 6.34
CA ILE A 45 27.76 -4.32 5.38
C ILE A 45 28.24 -5.42 4.42
N SER A 46 27.88 -6.65 4.75
CA SER A 46 28.11 -7.82 3.92
C SER A 46 27.29 -7.62 2.66
N HIS A 47 27.97 -7.35 1.55
CA HIS A 47 27.36 -7.47 0.24
C HIS A 47 27.02 -8.96 0.05
N PHE A 48 25.80 -9.35 0.39
CA PHE A 48 25.27 -10.63 -0.03
C PHE A 48 25.05 -10.51 -1.53
N PRO A 49 25.86 -11.18 -2.38
CA PRO A 49 25.54 -11.21 -3.80
C PRO A 49 24.12 -11.77 -3.89
N THR A 50 23.22 -11.00 -4.49
CA THR A 50 21.86 -11.47 -4.73
C THR A 50 22.02 -12.69 -5.62
N GLN A 51 21.93 -13.88 -5.04
CA GLN A 51 21.83 -15.08 -5.84
C GLN A 51 20.62 -14.84 -6.73
N ASN A 52 20.82 -14.94 -8.04
CA ASN A 52 19.79 -14.87 -9.06
C ASN A 52 18.92 -16.12 -8.95
N THR A 53 18.29 -16.31 -7.80
CA THR A 53 17.24 -17.30 -7.59
C THR A 53 16.05 -16.78 -8.36
N THR A 54 16.00 -17.11 -9.65
CA THR A 54 14.77 -17.06 -10.42
C THR A 54 13.78 -17.96 -9.70
N THR A 55 12.93 -17.37 -8.85
CA THR A 55 11.87 -18.09 -8.17
C THR A 55 10.91 -18.57 -9.25
N HIS A 56 11.01 -19.86 -9.59
CA HIS A 56 10.03 -20.50 -10.45
C HIS A 56 8.69 -20.48 -9.71
N PHE A 57 7.81 -19.55 -10.09
CA PHE A 57 6.45 -19.51 -9.60
C PHE A 57 5.69 -20.68 -10.20
N THR A 58 5.61 -21.79 -9.46
CA THR A 58 4.89 -22.99 -9.92
C THR A 58 3.40 -22.70 -9.97
N ALA A 59 2.70 -23.21 -10.99
CA ALA A 59 1.24 -23.10 -11.12
C ALA A 59 0.48 -23.54 -9.84
N ALA A 60 1.02 -24.49 -9.07
CA ALA A 60 0.47 -24.89 -7.78
C ALA A 60 0.49 -23.78 -6.72
N GLN A 61 1.57 -22.99 -6.63
CA GLN A 61 1.66 -21.85 -5.69
C GLN A 61 0.69 -20.74 -6.07
N PHE A 62 0.51 -20.53 -7.37
CA PHE A 62 -0.45 -19.59 -7.91
C PHE A 62 -1.91 -19.98 -7.60
N ASN A 63 -2.24 -21.25 -7.84
CA ASN A 63 -3.56 -21.81 -7.53
C ASN A 63 -3.85 -21.83 -6.02
N ALA A 64 -2.83 -22.00 -5.18
CA ALA A 64 -2.97 -21.87 -3.73
C ALA A 64 -3.35 -20.44 -3.29
N GLY A 65 -2.98 -19.42 -4.07
CA GLY A 65 -3.39 -18.02 -3.86
C GLY A 65 -4.78 -17.68 -4.40
N SER A 66 -5.28 -18.45 -5.38
CA SER A 66 -6.59 -18.28 -6.02
C SER A 66 -7.78 -18.17 -5.05
N PRO A 67 -7.95 -19.04 -4.02
CA PRO A 67 -9.12 -18.97 -3.13
C PRO A 67 -9.21 -17.65 -2.36
N LYS A 68 -8.10 -16.95 -2.13
CA LYS A 68 -8.07 -15.64 -1.45
C LYS A 68 -8.82 -14.54 -2.22
N TRP A 69 -8.98 -14.71 -3.53
CA TRP A 69 -9.62 -13.76 -4.42
C TRP A 69 -10.95 -14.27 -5.01
N ALA A 70 -11.46 -15.41 -4.52
CA ALA A 70 -12.68 -16.01 -5.02
C ALA A 70 -13.92 -15.09 -4.95
N LEU A 71 -13.98 -14.19 -3.96
CA LEU A 71 -15.02 -13.17 -3.82
C LEU A 71 -14.55 -11.81 -4.36
N SER A 72 -13.91 -11.80 -5.53
CA SER A 72 -13.41 -10.57 -6.15
C SER A 72 -13.99 -10.35 -7.54
N LEU A 73 -14.33 -9.11 -7.83
CA LEU A 73 -14.76 -8.64 -9.14
C LEU A 73 -13.79 -7.58 -9.64
N VAL A 74 -13.51 -7.59 -10.93
CA VAL A 74 -12.87 -6.45 -11.59
C VAL A 74 -13.97 -5.62 -12.22
N GLY A 75 -13.88 -4.30 -12.08
CA GLY A 75 -14.79 -3.41 -12.78
C GLY A 75 -14.14 -2.16 -13.30
N TYR A 76 -14.76 -1.57 -14.32
CA TYR A 76 -14.29 -0.34 -14.93
C TYR A 76 -15.48 0.52 -15.36
N SER A 77 -15.30 1.84 -15.32
CA SER A 77 -16.29 2.80 -15.84
C SER A 77 -16.06 3.06 -17.32
N ILE A 78 -17.13 3.18 -18.10
CA ILE A 78 -17.02 3.63 -19.49
C ILE A 78 -16.70 5.14 -19.52
N GLY A 79 -15.64 5.53 -20.24
CA GLY A 79 -15.21 6.93 -20.35
C GLY A 79 -14.27 7.40 -19.23
N ARG A 80 -14.52 8.60 -18.65
CA ARG A 80 -13.64 9.18 -17.62
C ARG A 80 -13.75 8.40 -16.32
N CYS A 81 -12.61 7.95 -15.79
CA CYS A 81 -12.56 7.23 -14.53
C CYS A 81 -13.01 8.11 -13.35
N PRO A 82 -13.90 7.61 -12.48
CA PRO A 82 -14.29 8.31 -11.27
C PRO A 82 -13.15 8.36 -10.25
N TYR A 83 -13.18 9.35 -9.37
CA TYR A 83 -12.27 9.42 -8.23
C TYR A 83 -12.53 8.25 -7.27
N TYR A 84 -11.46 7.64 -6.77
CA TYR A 84 -11.51 6.43 -5.95
C TYR A 84 -12.49 6.53 -4.77
N GLU A 85 -12.40 7.59 -3.96
CA GLU A 85 -13.27 7.75 -2.78
C GLU A 85 -14.74 7.93 -3.18
N ALA A 86 -15.00 8.69 -4.24
CA ALA A 86 -16.35 8.93 -4.73
C ALA A 86 -16.98 7.62 -5.24
N LEU A 87 -16.20 6.80 -5.94
CA LEU A 87 -16.61 5.48 -6.40
C LEU A 87 -16.90 4.56 -5.21
N LEU A 88 -15.99 4.48 -4.23
CA LEU A 88 -16.14 3.64 -3.04
C LEU A 88 -17.40 3.98 -2.23
N ILE A 89 -17.64 5.28 -1.99
CA ILE A 89 -18.83 5.76 -1.28
C ILE A 89 -20.10 5.41 -2.06
N THR A 90 -20.09 5.64 -3.37
CA THR A 90 -21.25 5.34 -4.23
C THR A 90 -21.56 3.86 -4.25
N ILE A 91 -20.54 3.01 -4.41
CA ILE A 91 -20.69 1.54 -4.39
C ILE A 91 -21.31 1.08 -3.07
N LYS A 92 -20.73 1.51 -1.93
CA LYS A 92 -21.23 1.15 -0.59
C LYS A 92 -22.69 1.54 -0.40
N LYS A 93 -23.06 2.73 -0.87
CA LYS A 93 -24.43 3.25 -0.79
C LYS A 93 -25.40 2.49 -1.70
N THR A 94 -25.02 2.24 -2.95
CA THR A 94 -25.88 1.59 -3.94
C THR A 94 -26.18 0.14 -3.56
N TRP A 95 -25.17 -0.60 -3.09
CA TRP A 95 -25.35 -2.01 -2.76
C TRP A 95 -25.76 -2.27 -1.32
N SER A 96 -25.78 -1.23 -0.45
CA SER A 96 -26.11 -1.38 0.97
C SER A 96 -25.40 -2.58 1.60
N LEU A 97 -24.07 -2.62 1.41
CA LEU A 97 -23.25 -3.79 1.71
C LEU A 97 -23.40 -4.23 3.17
N LYS A 98 -23.63 -5.53 3.38
CA LYS A 98 -23.70 -6.11 4.73
C LYS A 98 -22.30 -6.33 5.32
N GLY A 99 -21.35 -6.70 4.46
CA GLY A 99 -19.95 -6.94 4.80
C GLY A 99 -19.03 -5.78 4.40
N SER A 100 -17.73 -6.00 4.61
CA SER A 100 -16.71 -5.08 4.13
C SER A 100 -16.38 -5.31 2.66
N LEU A 101 -16.10 -4.20 1.97
CA LEU A 101 -15.58 -4.16 0.61
C LEU A 101 -14.24 -3.44 0.63
N THR A 102 -13.21 -4.09 0.08
CA THR A 102 -11.93 -3.48 -0.25
C THR A 102 -11.92 -3.15 -1.73
N LEU A 103 -11.67 -1.88 -2.05
CA LEU A 103 -11.49 -1.42 -3.43
C LEU A 103 -10.00 -1.19 -3.66
N LEU A 104 -9.47 -1.68 -4.79
CA LEU A 104 -8.09 -1.44 -5.20
C LEU A 104 -8.11 -0.86 -6.61
N THR A 105 -7.34 0.19 -6.85
CA THR A 105 -7.14 0.74 -8.19
C THR A 105 -6.15 -0.12 -8.95
N LEU A 106 -6.50 -0.50 -10.17
CA LEU A 106 -5.63 -1.18 -11.13
C LEU A 106 -5.23 -0.20 -12.24
N ASP A 107 -4.36 -0.66 -13.14
CA ASP A 107 -3.96 0.12 -14.30
C ASP A 107 -5.16 0.46 -15.21
N GLU A 108 -5.02 1.53 -15.97
CA GLU A 108 -5.99 2.00 -16.96
C GLU A 108 -7.43 2.27 -16.46
N GLY A 109 -7.60 2.52 -15.16
CA GLY A 109 -8.92 2.84 -14.60
C GLY A 109 -9.80 1.64 -14.33
N PHE A 110 -9.19 0.45 -14.26
CA PHE A 110 -9.82 -0.73 -13.68
C PHE A 110 -9.75 -0.66 -12.15
N PHE A 111 -10.69 -1.34 -11.51
CA PHE A 111 -10.77 -1.45 -10.07
C PHE A 111 -11.02 -2.90 -9.69
N LEU A 112 -10.38 -3.36 -8.62
CA LEU A 112 -10.62 -4.67 -8.03
C LEU A 112 -11.45 -4.47 -6.77
N LEU A 113 -12.61 -5.10 -6.77
CA LEU A 113 -13.58 -5.11 -5.70
C LEU A 113 -13.46 -6.45 -4.99
N LYS A 114 -12.92 -6.44 -3.77
CA LYS A 114 -12.83 -7.64 -2.94
C LYS A 114 -13.87 -7.59 -1.84
N PHE A 115 -14.80 -8.54 -1.89
CA PHE A 115 -15.89 -8.67 -0.94
C PHE A 115 -15.51 -9.63 0.19
N ASN A 116 -15.95 -9.32 1.40
CA ASN A 116 -15.85 -10.24 2.53
C ASN A 116 -17.05 -11.17 2.65
N ASN A 117 -18.22 -10.75 2.15
CA ASN A 117 -19.45 -11.52 2.19
C ASN A 117 -19.82 -12.04 0.79
N ARG A 118 -20.27 -13.29 0.70
CA ARG A 118 -20.73 -13.91 -0.56
C ARG A 118 -22.03 -13.29 -1.04
N GLU A 119 -22.96 -12.95 -0.14
CA GLU A 119 -24.26 -12.38 -0.54
C GLU A 119 -24.09 -11.02 -1.23
N ASP A 120 -23.16 -10.20 -0.73
CA ASP A 120 -22.83 -8.90 -1.32
C ASP A 120 -22.17 -9.07 -2.70
N TYR A 121 -21.27 -10.06 -2.82
CA TYR A 121 -20.65 -10.42 -4.10
C TYR A 121 -21.70 -10.87 -5.12
N ASP A 122 -22.60 -11.77 -4.73
CA ASP A 122 -23.63 -12.31 -5.61
C ASP A 122 -24.62 -11.21 -6.02
N MET A 123 -24.96 -10.30 -5.12
CA MET A 123 -25.78 -9.12 -5.43
C MET A 123 -25.08 -8.22 -6.45
N ALA A 124 -23.81 -7.89 -6.23
CA ALA A 124 -23.04 -7.06 -7.17
C ALA A 124 -22.90 -7.74 -8.53
N TRP A 125 -22.69 -9.06 -8.58
CA TRP A 125 -22.52 -9.79 -9.84
C TRP A 125 -23.84 -10.01 -10.60
N SER A 126 -24.93 -10.31 -9.90
CA SER A 126 -26.22 -10.66 -10.51
C SER A 126 -27.20 -9.49 -10.66
N GLY A 127 -26.95 -8.38 -9.96
CA GLY A 127 -27.87 -7.23 -9.90
C GLY A 127 -27.99 -6.42 -11.19
N GLY A 128 -27.21 -6.75 -12.23
CA GLY A 128 -27.34 -6.17 -13.56
C GLY A 128 -26.35 -5.03 -13.84
N PRO A 129 -26.57 -4.24 -14.91
CA PRO A 129 -25.68 -3.16 -15.28
C PRO A 129 -25.70 -2.06 -14.22
N TRP A 130 -24.53 -1.77 -13.64
CA TRP A 130 -24.42 -0.76 -12.60
C TRP A 130 -24.14 0.61 -13.18
N PHE A 131 -24.66 1.63 -12.50
CA PHE A 131 -24.35 3.01 -12.80
C PHE A 131 -23.79 3.67 -11.54
N PHE A 132 -22.54 4.11 -11.61
CA PHE A 132 -21.92 4.89 -10.55
C PHE A 132 -21.61 6.28 -11.07
N LEU A 133 -22.02 7.30 -10.30
CA LEU A 133 -21.83 8.71 -10.67
C LEU A 133 -22.38 9.04 -12.07
N GLY A 134 -23.50 8.42 -12.45
CA GLY A 134 -24.14 8.61 -13.76
C GLY A 134 -23.39 7.96 -14.94
N LYS A 135 -22.43 7.07 -14.69
CA LYS A 135 -21.67 6.35 -15.72
C LYS A 135 -21.89 4.84 -15.61
N PRO A 136 -22.08 4.13 -16.73
CA PRO A 136 -22.05 2.67 -16.75
C PRO A 136 -20.75 2.15 -16.14
N PHE A 137 -20.89 1.17 -15.26
CA PHE A 137 -19.80 0.46 -14.61
C PHE A 137 -19.93 -1.03 -14.92
N ILE A 138 -18.97 -1.53 -15.68
CA ILE A 138 -18.92 -2.93 -16.10
C ILE A 138 -18.24 -3.72 -15.00
N LEU A 139 -18.79 -4.89 -14.67
CA LEU A 139 -18.21 -5.85 -13.74
C LEU A 139 -17.87 -7.14 -14.47
N GLN A 140 -16.77 -7.75 -14.07
CA GLN A 140 -16.29 -9.04 -14.53
C GLN A 140 -15.77 -9.84 -13.34
N LYS A 141 -15.89 -11.16 -13.36
CA LYS A 141 -15.24 -12.01 -12.35
C LYS A 141 -13.73 -11.86 -12.44
N TRP A 142 -13.09 -11.65 -11.30
CA TRP A 142 -11.64 -11.65 -11.27
C TRP A 142 -11.11 -13.02 -11.69
N THR A 143 -10.11 -13.02 -12.56
CA THR A 143 -9.40 -14.22 -12.95
C THR A 143 -7.89 -13.94 -12.89
N PRO A 144 -7.09 -14.97 -12.60
CA PRO A 144 -5.64 -14.83 -12.60
C PRO A 144 -5.06 -14.34 -13.93
N ASP A 145 -5.66 -14.78 -15.03
CA ASP A 145 -5.27 -14.44 -16.40
C ASP A 145 -6.03 -13.20 -16.91
N PHE A 146 -6.55 -12.38 -16.00
CA PHE A 146 -7.29 -11.19 -16.37
C PHE A 146 -6.38 -10.20 -17.11
N VAL A 147 -6.69 -9.98 -18.39
CA VAL A 147 -6.05 -8.95 -19.20
C VAL A 147 -7.03 -7.77 -19.30
N PRO A 148 -6.65 -6.56 -18.86
CA PRO A 148 -7.47 -5.37 -19.03
C PRO A 148 -7.77 -5.16 -20.52
N LYS A 149 -9.03 -5.29 -20.92
CA LYS A 149 -9.51 -4.95 -22.26
C LYS A 149 -10.74 -4.08 -22.09
N ARG A 150 -10.67 -2.84 -22.59
CA ARG A 150 -11.86 -2.03 -22.79
C ARG A 150 -12.51 -2.50 -24.08
N GLU A 151 -13.73 -3.01 -23.97
CA GLU A 151 -14.61 -3.19 -25.14
C GLU A 151 -15.13 -1.85 -25.64
#